data_AF-A0A2N2BYL5-F1
#
_entry.id   AF-A0A2N2BYL5-F1
#
_cell.length_a   1.000
_cell.length_b   1.000
_cell.length_c   1.000
_cell.angle_alpha   90.00
_cell.angle_beta   90.00
_cell.angle_gamma   90.00
#
_symmetry.space_group_name_H-M   'P 1'
#
loop_
_entity.id
_entity.type
_entity.pdbx_description
1 polymer ?
#
loop_
_entity_poly.entity_id
_entity_poly.type
_entity_poly.pdbx_seq_one_letter_code
_entity_poly.pdbx_strand_id
1 'polypeptide(L)' 'KERGVGVFTLEVDSENTSAIGLYEGFGFVAVGRRKGFYENEQSLIMKLKCL' A
#
# COMPACT_ATOMS: atom_id res chain seq x y z
N LYS A 1 13.40 20.97 -13.29
CA LYS A 1 11.97 20.67 -13.54
C LYS A 1 11.60 19.52 -12.61
N GLU A 2 10.81 19.79 -11.58
CA GLU A 2 10.21 18.73 -10.77
C GLU A 2 9.10 18.06 -11.59
N ARG A 3 9.04 16.72 -11.57
CA ARG A 3 7.93 15.97 -12.16
C ARG A 3 6.91 15.80 -11.03
N GLY A 4 5.74 16.41 -11.16
CA GLY A 4 4.64 16.20 -10.20
C GLY A 4 4.23 14.73 -10.19
N VAL A 5 4.19 14.11 -9.02
CA VAL A 5 3.68 12.75 -8.86
C VAL A 5 2.17 12.82 -8.71
N GLY A 6 1.43 12.24 -9.66
CA GLY A 6 -0.03 12.24 -9.64
C GLY A 6 -0.64 11.11 -8.78
N VAL A 7 0.13 10.05 -8.49
CA VAL A 7 -0.33 8.89 -7.72
C VAL A 7 0.85 8.27 -6.96
N PHE A 8 0.62 7.96 -5.68
CA PHE A 8 1.54 7.17 -4.86
C PHE A 8 0.89 5.85 -4.48
N THR A 9 1.59 4.75 -4.73
CA THR A 9 1.21 3.39 -4.31
C THR A 9 2.37 2.69 -3.61
N LEU A 10 2.05 1.81 -2.66
CA LEU A 10 3.00 0.93 -1.98
C LEU A 10 2.45 -0.48 -1.86
N GLU A 11 3.34 -1.45 -1.65
CA GLU A 11 2.99 -2.82 -1.28
C GLU A 11 3.44 -3.08 0.17
N VAL A 12 2.60 -3.72 0.97
CA VAL A 12 2.91 -4.12 2.35
C VAL A 12 2.45 -5.55 2.58
N ASP A 13 3.13 -6.31 3.42
CA ASP A 13 2.63 -7.62 3.84
C ASP A 13 1.25 -7.47 4.52
N SER A 14 0.30 -8.31 4.12
CA SER A 14 -1.09 -8.25 4.61
C SER A 14 -1.24 -8.55 6.10
N GLU A 15 -0.28 -9.24 6.71
CA GLU A 15 -0.26 -9.54 8.14
C GLU A 15 0.50 -8.47 8.95
N ASN A 16 1.19 -7.54 8.29
CA ASN A 16 1.89 -6.44 8.95
C ASN A 16 0.93 -5.30 9.34
N THR A 17 0.08 -5.59 10.32
CA THR A 17 -0.94 -4.66 10.85
C THR A 17 -0.36 -3.32 11.33
N SER A 18 0.87 -3.32 11.86
CA SER A 18 1.55 -2.10 12.30
C SER A 18 1.85 -1.15 11.13
N ALA A 19 2.45 -1.67 10.06
CA ALA A 19 2.74 -0.88 8.87
C ALA A 19 1.47 -0.42 8.16
N ILE A 20 0.45 -1.29 8.08
CA ILE A 20 -0.86 -0.94 7.51
C ILE A 20 -1.45 0.26 8.26
N GLY A 21 -1.53 0.21 9.59
CA GLY A 21 -2.07 1.31 10.38
C GLY A 21 -1.26 2.61 10.24
N LEU A 22 0.07 2.52 10.15
CA LEU A 22 0.93 3.67 9.86
C LEU A 22 0.57 4.32 8.51
N TYR A 23 0.43 3.53 7.46
CA TYR A 23 0.11 4.03 6.12
C TYR A 23 -1.31 4.58 6.03
N GLU A 24 -2.28 3.96 6.69
CA GLU A 24 -3.64 4.50 6.82
C GLU A 24 -3.64 5.87 7.51
N GLY A 25 -2.81 6.05 8.55
CA GLY A 25 -2.60 7.34 9.21
C GLY A 25 -2.03 8.43 8.29
N PHE A 26 -1.26 8.04 7.27
CA PHE A 26 -0.79 8.94 6.21
C PHE A 26 -1.79 9.11 5.04
N GLY A 27 -3.00 8.55 5.14
CA GLY A 27 -4.05 8.69 4.13
C GLY A 27 -3.99 7.67 3.00
N PHE A 28 -3.18 6.61 3.13
CA PHE A 28 -3.24 5.48 2.21
C PHE A 28 -4.48 4.63 2.48
N VAL A 29 -4.97 3.98 1.43
CA VAL A 29 -6.04 2.98 1.52
C VAL A 29 -5.67 1.74 0.72
N ALA A 30 -6.05 0.57 1.24
CA ALA A 30 -5.90 -0.68 0.50
C ALA A 30 -6.78 -0.67 -0.76
N VAL A 31 -6.17 -0.98 -1.91
CA VAL A 31 -6.83 -1.02 -3.22
C VAL A 31 -6.74 -2.38 -3.89
N GLY A 32 -6.00 -3.33 -3.32
CA GLY A 32 -5.90 -4.68 -3.85
C GLY A 32 -5.02 -5.59 -3.03
N ARG A 33 -5.01 -6.87 -3.42
CA ARG A 33 -4.10 -7.89 -2.91
C ARG A 33 -3.35 -8.54 -4.05
N ARG A 34 -2.08 -8.86 -3.83
CA ARG A 34 -1.23 -9.63 -4.73
C ARG A 34 -0.79 -10.89 -4.00
N LYS A 35 -0.95 -12.05 -4.64
CA LYS A 35 -0.33 -13.29 -4.14
C LYS A 35 1.18 -13.15 -4.26
N GLY A 36 1.89 -13.39 -3.15
CA GLY A 36 3.34 -13.41 -3.08
C GLY A 36 3.93 -14.57 -3.88
N PHE A 37 5.26 -14.64 -3.92
CA PHE A 37 5.99 -15.72 -4.57
C PHE A 37 5.79 -17.07 -3.86
N TYR A 38 5.49 -17.03 -2.55
CA TYR A 38 5.14 -18.20 -1.74
C TYR A 38 3.64 -18.27 -1.46
N GLU A 39 3.10 -19.50 -1.36
CA GLU A 39 1.65 -19.76 -1.27
C GLU A 39 0.93 -19.04 -0.12
N ASN A 40 1.66 -18.75 0.97
CA ASN A 40 1.10 -18.12 2.17
C ASN A 40 1.35 -16.61 2.25
N GLU A 41 2.18 -16.05 1.36
CA GLU A 41 2.45 -14.61 1.35
C GLU A 41 1.37 -13.87 0.56
N GLN A 42 0.79 -12.84 1.18
CA GLN A 42 -0.14 -11.94 0.54
C GLN A 42 0.33 -10.50 0.76
N SER A 43 0.51 -9.76 -0.31
CA SER A 43 0.81 -8.34 -0.24
C SER A 43 -0.45 -7.51 -0.46
N LEU A 44 -0.68 -6.49 0.37
CA LEU A 44 -1.67 -5.46 0.15
C LEU A 44 -1.05 -4.34 -0.70
N ILE A 45 -1.75 -3.97 -1.77
CA ILE A 45 -1.44 -2.77 -2.54
C ILE A 45 -2.24 -1.63 -1.90
N MET A 46 -1.55 -0.58 -1.47
CA MET A 46 -2.17 0.61 -0.91
C MET A 46 -1.90 1.84 -1.80
N LYS A 47 -2.86 2.76 -1.86
CA LYS A 47 -2.78 4.00 -2.64
C LYS A 47 -3.03 5.21 -1.74
N LEU A 48 -2.20 6.25 -1.85
CA LEU A 48 -2.45 7.52 -1.17
C LEU A 48 -3.71 8.17 -1.77
N LYS A 49 -4.69 8.50 -0.91
CA LYS A 49 -5.85 9.28 -1.35
C LYS A 49 -5.39 10.66 -1.81
N CYS A 50 -5.78 11.04 -3.02
CA CYS A 50 -5.80 12.46 -3.38
C CYS A 50 -7.01 13.10 -2.70
N LEU A 51 -6.79 14.24 -2.03
CA LEU A 51 -7.85 15.11 -1.51
C LEU A 51 -8.68 15.71 -2.65
#